data_AF-A0A9D6F1G6-F1
#
_entry.id   AF-A0A9D6F1G6-F1
#
_cell.length_a   1.000
_cell.length_b   1.000
_cell.length_c   1.000
_cell.angle_alpha   90.00
_cell.angle_beta   90.00
_cell.angle_gamma   90.00
#
_symmetry.space_group_name_H-M   'P 1'
#
loop_
_entity.id
_entity.type
_entity.pdbx_description
1 polymer ?
#
loop_
_entity_poly.entity_id
_entity_poly.type
_entity_poly.pdbx_seq_one_letter_code
_entity_poly.pdbx_strand_id
1 'polypeptide(L)'
;MLGFFALLAFLLPIGVYCSILASINRRNKPLLVGGAWDSVGLLFACAGFFVVTVPMLFSEFYARAITGQQADHFLSTWTQHWILWLIYTLMLLTGSALILLWRAHKTMIYNVDTQQFGKVLEQTFTAVGLIATPQKPRLILTPSLATSSQESTGITEAAPKPASPATDHRYAEVSVETFAAMCHVTLHWDNYLPEVRHEIEQELQKTLELAAPMENPAAGWFLSISGLIFGVLTMIVLAVAFLVFFPRR
;
A
#
# COMPACT_ATOMS: atom_id res chain seq x y z
N MET A 1 -32.80 2.25 -12.33
CA MET A 1 -32.44 1.34 -11.21
C MET A 1 -30.99 0.85 -11.32
N LEU A 2 -30.59 0.17 -12.40
CA LEU A 2 -29.22 -0.39 -12.54
C LEU A 2 -28.08 0.64 -12.35
N GLY A 3 -28.19 1.83 -12.94
CA GLY A 3 -27.20 2.89 -12.77
C GLY A 3 -27.03 3.38 -11.32
N PHE A 4 -28.09 3.33 -10.50
CA PHE A 4 -27.99 3.67 -9.08
C PHE A 4 -27.18 2.64 -8.31
N PHE A 5 -27.40 1.34 -8.58
CA PHE A 5 -26.61 0.27 -7.97
C PHE A 5 -25.14 0.32 -8.39
N ALA A 6 -24.86 0.65 -9.65
CA ALA A 6 -23.48 0.86 -10.12
C ALA A 6 -22.80 2.03 -9.40
N LEU A 7 -23.50 3.16 -9.24
CA LEU A 7 -22.97 4.32 -8.53
C LEU A 7 -22.73 4.03 -7.03
N LEU A 8 -23.66 3.31 -6.38
CA LEU A 8 -23.52 2.85 -4.99
C LEU A 8 -22.33 1.91 -4.84
N ALA A 9 -22.24 0.90 -5.70
CA ALA A 9 -21.15 -0.07 -5.69
C ALA A 9 -19.78 0.61 -5.90
N PHE A 10 -19.72 1.64 -6.74
CA PHE A 10 -18.50 2.41 -7.00
C PHE A 10 -18.10 3.33 -5.84
N LEU A 11 -19.04 4.15 -5.33
CA LEU A 11 -18.72 5.18 -4.34
C LEU A 11 -18.54 4.64 -2.93
N LEU A 12 -19.27 3.59 -2.55
CA LEU A 12 -19.25 3.07 -1.18
C LEU A 12 -17.85 2.60 -0.74
N PRO A 13 -17.12 1.75 -1.50
CA PRO A 13 -15.78 1.32 -1.10
C PRO A 13 -14.78 2.47 -1.00
N ILE A 14 -14.87 3.46 -1.90
CA ILE A 14 -14.03 4.66 -1.87
C ILE A 14 -14.29 5.46 -0.59
N GLY A 15 -15.58 5.70 -0.27
CA GLY A 15 -15.97 6.43 0.94
C GLY A 15 -15.46 5.75 2.22
N VAL A 16 -15.57 4.41 2.29
CA VAL A 16 -15.04 3.60 3.39
C VAL A 16 -13.52 3.68 3.46
N TYR A 17 -12.81 3.54 2.33
CA TYR A 17 -11.35 3.64 2.29
C TYR A 17 -10.86 5.02 2.76
N CYS A 18 -11.46 6.10 2.27
CA CYS A 18 -11.15 7.46 2.74
C CYS A 18 -11.44 7.63 4.24
N SER A 19 -12.51 7.04 4.76
CA SER A 19 -12.80 7.08 6.20
C SER A 19 -11.73 6.35 7.03
N ILE A 20 -11.25 5.20 6.56
CA ILE A 20 -10.19 4.44 7.22
C ILE A 20 -8.88 5.25 7.19
N LEU A 21 -8.51 5.82 6.03
CA LEU A 21 -7.34 6.69 5.93
C LEU A 21 -7.46 7.91 6.84
N ALA A 22 -8.63 8.56 6.90
CA ALA A 22 -8.86 9.66 7.84
C ALA A 22 -8.64 9.20 9.29
N SER A 23 -9.18 8.04 9.66
CA SER A 23 -8.99 7.47 11.01
C SER A 23 -7.52 7.20 11.32
N ILE A 24 -6.75 6.67 10.37
CA ILE A 24 -5.31 6.41 10.55
C ILE A 24 -4.55 7.72 10.69
N ASN A 25 -4.81 8.70 9.81
CA ASN A 25 -4.12 9.99 9.81
C ASN A 25 -4.51 10.88 11.01
N ARG A 26 -5.59 10.57 11.75
CA ARG A 26 -5.97 11.25 13.01
C ARG A 26 -5.32 10.66 14.26
N ARG A 27 -4.57 9.55 14.16
CA ARG A 27 -3.96 8.91 15.33
C ARG A 27 -2.84 9.79 15.89
N ASN A 28 -2.81 9.93 17.21
CA ASN A 28 -1.74 10.63 17.95
C ASN A 28 -0.43 9.82 18.05
N LYS A 29 -0.34 8.66 17.41
CA LYS A 29 0.85 7.82 17.42
C LYS A 29 1.19 7.44 15.99
N PRO A 30 2.48 7.44 15.61
CA PRO A 30 2.89 6.93 14.32
C PRO A 30 2.41 5.48 14.13
N LEU A 31 2.07 5.13 12.90
CA LEU A 31 1.62 3.78 12.56
C LEU A 31 2.52 3.21 11.47
N LEU A 32 3.21 2.12 11.81
CA LEU A 32 3.98 1.32 10.86
C LEU A 32 3.07 0.23 10.27
N VAL A 33 2.96 0.18 8.95
CA VAL A 33 2.24 -0.87 8.22
C VAL A 33 3.07 -1.38 7.05
N GLY A 34 2.89 -2.66 6.71
CA GLY A 34 3.46 -3.20 5.48
C GLY A 34 2.82 -2.56 4.25
N GLY A 35 3.60 -2.37 3.18
CA GLY A 35 3.14 -1.75 1.94
C GLY A 35 1.95 -2.45 1.29
N ALA A 36 1.82 -3.76 1.49
CA ALA A 36 0.68 -4.54 1.03
C ALA A 36 -0.66 -4.06 1.61
N TRP A 37 -0.67 -3.52 2.84
CA TRP A 37 -1.90 -3.06 3.50
C TRP A 37 -2.56 -1.90 2.74
N ASP A 38 -1.78 -0.90 2.33
CA ASP A 38 -2.26 0.24 1.53
C ASP A 38 -2.70 -0.20 0.12
N SER A 39 -2.03 -1.19 -0.46
CA SER A 39 -2.46 -1.80 -1.73
C SER A 39 -3.79 -2.55 -1.62
N VAL A 40 -4.03 -3.28 -0.52
CA VAL A 40 -5.34 -3.92 -0.25
C VAL A 40 -6.42 -2.85 -0.14
N GLY A 41 -6.14 -1.76 0.58
CA GLY A 41 -7.06 -0.62 0.69
C GLY A 41 -7.40 0.01 -0.66
N LEU A 42 -6.40 0.22 -1.52
CA LEU A 42 -6.59 0.74 -2.88
C LEU A 42 -7.39 -0.22 -3.77
N LEU A 43 -7.09 -1.53 -3.73
CA LEU A 43 -7.83 -2.55 -4.46
C LEU A 43 -9.29 -2.60 -4.00
N PHE A 44 -9.53 -2.50 -2.70
CA PHE A 44 -10.87 -2.41 -2.13
C PHE A 44 -11.60 -1.16 -2.62
N ALA A 45 -10.96 0.02 -2.59
CA ALA A 45 -11.55 1.26 -3.09
C ALA A 45 -11.94 1.17 -4.57
N CYS A 46 -11.13 0.50 -5.38
CA CYS A 46 -11.39 0.30 -6.81
C CYS A 46 -12.32 -0.89 -7.11
N ALA A 47 -12.64 -1.75 -6.14
CA ALA A 47 -13.36 -3.00 -6.38
C ALA A 47 -14.75 -2.76 -6.98
N GLY A 48 -15.47 -1.73 -6.53
CA GLY A 48 -16.77 -1.35 -7.09
C GLY A 48 -16.73 -1.01 -8.57
N PHE A 49 -15.68 -0.29 -8.99
CA PHE A 49 -15.47 0.06 -10.39
C PHE A 49 -15.24 -1.19 -11.24
N PHE A 50 -14.32 -2.05 -10.81
CA PHE A 50 -13.95 -3.23 -11.57
C PHE A 50 -15.09 -4.25 -11.57
N VAL A 51 -15.70 -4.57 -10.43
CA VAL A 51 -16.70 -5.64 -10.33
C VAL A 51 -18.05 -5.26 -10.93
N VAL A 52 -18.43 -3.98 -10.94
CA VAL A 52 -19.76 -3.56 -11.40
C VAL A 52 -19.70 -2.68 -12.65
N THR A 53 -18.94 -1.59 -12.61
CA THR A 53 -18.94 -0.58 -13.69
C THR A 53 -18.35 -1.13 -14.98
N VAL A 54 -17.19 -1.79 -14.93
CA VAL A 54 -16.51 -2.32 -16.13
C VAL A 54 -17.34 -3.41 -16.82
N PRO A 55 -17.86 -4.44 -16.12
CA PRO A 55 -18.83 -5.39 -16.65
C PRO A 55 -20.07 -4.81 -17.30
N MET A 56 -20.64 -3.78 -16.68
CA MET A 56 -21.82 -3.12 -17.20
C MET A 56 -21.49 -2.43 -18.53
N LEU A 57 -20.35 -1.73 -18.60
CA LEU A 57 -19.89 -1.13 -19.86
C LEU A 57 -19.62 -2.19 -20.92
N PHE A 58 -18.92 -3.28 -20.59
CA PHE A 58 -18.67 -4.36 -21.55
C PHE A 58 -19.96 -5.00 -22.06
N SER A 59 -20.93 -5.24 -21.18
CA SER A 59 -22.24 -5.78 -21.57
C SER A 59 -22.97 -4.86 -22.54
N GLU A 60 -22.94 -3.54 -22.29
CA GLU A 60 -23.54 -2.53 -23.17
C GLU A 60 -22.82 -2.43 -24.53
N PHE A 61 -21.49 -2.41 -24.53
CA PHE A 61 -20.70 -2.42 -25.76
C PHE A 61 -20.93 -3.70 -26.57
N TYR A 62 -20.98 -4.84 -25.91
CA TYR A 62 -21.23 -6.14 -26.52
C TYR A 62 -22.63 -6.20 -27.13
N ALA A 63 -23.66 -5.78 -26.39
CA ALA A 63 -25.03 -5.72 -26.88
C ALA A 63 -25.13 -4.84 -28.14
N ARG A 64 -24.54 -3.65 -28.11
CA ARG A 64 -24.53 -2.73 -29.27
C ARG A 64 -23.82 -3.32 -30.48
N ALA A 65 -22.70 -4.01 -30.27
CA ALA A 65 -21.94 -4.64 -31.34
C ALA A 65 -22.72 -5.77 -32.05
N ILE A 66 -23.62 -6.45 -31.33
CA ILE A 66 -24.35 -7.62 -31.84
C ILE A 66 -25.72 -7.30 -32.43
N THR A 67 -26.32 -6.14 -32.11
CA THR A 67 -27.65 -5.74 -32.60
C THR A 67 -27.83 -5.74 -34.13
N GLY A 68 -26.78 -5.95 -34.92
CA GLY A 68 -26.84 -6.07 -36.38
C GLY A 68 -26.71 -7.48 -36.96
N GLN A 69 -26.54 -8.54 -36.16
CA GLN A 69 -26.19 -9.88 -36.65
C GLN A 69 -27.30 -10.91 -36.36
N GLN A 70 -27.75 -11.63 -37.40
CA GLN A 70 -28.88 -12.58 -37.38
C GLN A 70 -28.76 -13.68 -36.29
N ALA A 71 -29.92 -14.16 -35.82
CA ALA A 71 -30.11 -15.00 -34.63
C ALA A 71 -29.47 -16.41 -34.65
N ASP A 72 -28.89 -16.84 -35.78
CA ASP A 72 -28.42 -18.22 -35.95
C ASP A 72 -27.07 -18.53 -35.23
N HIS A 73 -26.48 -17.54 -34.55
CA HIS A 73 -25.14 -17.63 -33.95
C HIS A 73 -25.08 -17.63 -32.42
N PHE A 74 -26.16 -18.02 -31.73
CA PHE A 74 -26.24 -17.99 -30.26
C PHE A 74 -25.06 -18.66 -29.54
N LEU A 75 -24.69 -19.89 -29.95
CA LEU A 75 -23.60 -20.65 -29.32
C LEU A 75 -22.24 -19.94 -29.44
N SER A 76 -21.93 -19.35 -30.59
CA SER A 76 -20.69 -18.59 -30.78
C SER A 76 -20.68 -17.31 -29.95
N THR A 77 -21.79 -16.58 -29.90
CA THR A 77 -21.98 -15.38 -29.08
C THR A 77 -21.77 -15.72 -27.59
N TRP A 78 -22.45 -16.74 -27.10
CA TRP A 78 -22.31 -17.20 -25.72
C TRP A 78 -20.87 -17.58 -25.37
N THR A 79 -20.20 -18.34 -26.23
CA THR A 79 -18.82 -18.78 -26.02
C THR A 79 -17.85 -17.59 -25.99
N GLN A 80 -17.98 -16.65 -26.92
CA GLN A 80 -17.18 -15.42 -26.95
C GLN A 80 -17.37 -14.59 -25.69
N HIS A 81 -18.61 -14.47 -25.20
CA HIS A 81 -18.91 -13.75 -23.98
C HIS A 81 -18.19 -14.37 -22.77
N TRP A 82 -18.27 -15.70 -22.60
CA TRP A 82 -17.56 -16.40 -21.51
C TRP A 82 -16.05 -16.28 -21.59
N ILE A 83 -15.47 -16.39 -22.80
CA ILE A 83 -14.03 -16.21 -23.00
C ILE A 83 -13.60 -14.79 -22.59
N LEU A 84 -14.35 -13.77 -23.01
CA LEU A 84 -14.06 -12.38 -22.64
C LEU A 84 -14.08 -12.19 -21.11
N TRP A 85 -15.10 -12.74 -20.44
CA TRP A 85 -15.22 -12.69 -18.99
C TRP A 85 -14.11 -13.44 -18.26
N LEU A 86 -13.71 -14.60 -18.76
CA LEU A 86 -12.61 -15.38 -18.22
C LEU A 86 -11.29 -14.60 -18.30
N ILE A 87 -10.99 -14.03 -19.47
CA ILE A 87 -9.79 -13.19 -19.69
C ILE A 87 -9.81 -11.98 -18.76
N TYR A 88 -10.93 -11.26 -18.69
CA TYR A 88 -11.09 -10.11 -17.81
C TYR A 88 -10.81 -10.46 -16.34
N THR A 89 -11.42 -11.55 -15.86
CA THR A 89 -11.27 -11.99 -14.47
C THR A 89 -9.82 -12.41 -14.17
N LEU A 90 -9.20 -13.15 -15.09
CA LEU A 90 -7.80 -13.56 -14.95
C LEU A 90 -6.87 -12.34 -14.89
N MET A 91 -7.08 -11.35 -15.76
CA MET A 91 -6.31 -10.11 -15.75
C MET A 91 -6.48 -9.34 -14.44
N LEU A 92 -7.71 -9.23 -13.92
CA LEU A 92 -7.99 -8.55 -12.67
C LEU A 92 -7.30 -9.24 -11.48
N LEU A 93 -7.40 -10.56 -11.39
CA LEU A 93 -6.78 -11.35 -10.32
C LEU A 93 -5.25 -11.30 -10.39
N THR A 94 -4.68 -11.49 -11.58
CA THR A 94 -3.23 -11.47 -11.78
C THR A 94 -2.67 -10.07 -11.52
N GLY A 95 -3.33 -9.02 -12.02
CA GLY A 95 -2.93 -7.64 -11.77
C GLY A 95 -2.98 -7.29 -10.28
N SER A 96 -4.04 -7.71 -9.58
CA SER A 96 -4.17 -7.50 -8.13
C SER A 96 -3.06 -8.21 -7.35
N ALA A 97 -2.80 -9.48 -7.66
CA ALA A 97 -1.72 -10.26 -7.05
C ALA A 97 -0.35 -9.63 -7.31
N LEU A 98 -0.09 -9.20 -8.56
CA LEU A 98 1.16 -8.56 -8.95
C LEU A 98 1.39 -7.25 -8.17
N ILE A 99 0.36 -6.40 -8.05
CA ILE A 99 0.44 -5.17 -7.24
C ILE A 99 0.80 -5.50 -5.80
N LEU A 100 0.16 -6.51 -5.18
CA LEU A 100 0.44 -6.90 -3.79
C LEU A 100 1.88 -7.43 -3.62
N LEU A 101 2.34 -8.27 -4.53
CA LEU A 101 3.70 -8.82 -4.52
C LEU A 101 4.76 -7.72 -4.72
N TRP A 102 4.52 -6.79 -5.64
CA TRP A 102 5.38 -5.63 -5.85
C TRP A 102 5.34 -4.62 -4.72
N ARG A 103 4.36 -4.67 -3.84
CA ARG A 103 4.28 -3.80 -2.66
C ARG A 103 4.75 -4.45 -1.37
N ALA A 104 5.01 -5.76 -1.38
CA ALA A 104 5.44 -6.51 -0.21
C ALA A 104 6.82 -6.03 0.34
N HIS A 105 7.69 -5.50 -0.51
CA HIS A 105 9.03 -5.00 -0.13
C HIS A 105 9.03 -3.55 0.38
N LYS A 106 7.87 -2.97 0.67
CA LYS A 106 7.74 -1.59 1.17
C LYS A 106 7.20 -1.58 2.59
N THR A 107 7.62 -0.61 3.37
CA THR A 107 7.10 -0.33 4.71
C THR A 107 6.68 1.11 4.78
N MET A 108 5.48 1.35 5.27
CA MET A 108 4.84 2.65 5.29
C MET A 108 4.66 3.11 6.72
N ILE A 109 5.00 4.36 6.96
CA ILE A 109 4.95 4.97 8.29
C ILE A 109 4.10 6.22 8.17
N TYR A 110 2.96 6.21 8.83
CA TYR A 110 2.01 7.32 8.86
C TYR A 110 2.19 8.16 10.12
N ASN A 111 1.87 9.45 10.02
CA ASN A 111 1.90 10.44 11.10
C ASN A 111 3.28 10.61 11.75
N VAL A 112 4.33 10.68 10.93
CA VAL A 112 5.70 10.90 11.38
C VAL A 112 6.23 12.23 10.88
N ASP A 113 6.99 12.93 11.72
CA ASP A 113 7.69 14.15 11.32
C ASP A 113 8.82 13.78 10.35
N THR A 114 8.62 14.11 9.07
CA THR A 114 9.57 13.78 8.00
C THR A 114 10.95 14.44 8.20
N GLN A 115 11.03 15.55 8.93
CA GLN A 115 12.31 16.24 9.19
C GLN A 115 13.09 15.55 10.31
N GLN A 116 12.40 15.06 11.35
CA GLN A 116 13.03 14.36 12.47
C GLN A 116 13.25 12.86 12.20
N PHE A 117 12.49 12.29 11.27
CA PHE A 117 12.51 10.86 10.97
C PHE A 117 13.91 10.33 10.62
N GLY A 118 14.71 11.09 9.88
CA GLY A 118 16.08 10.67 9.52
C GLY A 118 16.94 10.36 10.76
N LYS A 119 16.84 11.17 11.81
CA LYS A 119 17.57 10.96 13.08
C LYS A 119 17.05 9.74 13.84
N VAL A 120 15.72 9.57 13.88
CA VAL A 120 15.08 8.42 14.51
C VAL A 120 15.50 7.11 13.81
N LEU A 121 15.57 7.14 12.48
CA LEU A 121 16.00 5.99 11.69
C LEU A 121 17.47 5.64 11.93
N GLU A 122 18.36 6.65 11.99
CA GLU A 122 19.78 6.45 12.32
C GLU A 122 19.99 5.88 13.73
N GLN A 123 19.24 6.37 14.71
CA GLN A 123 19.21 5.83 16.08
C GLN A 123 18.73 4.38 16.10
N THR A 124 17.69 4.07 15.32
CA THR A 124 17.16 2.70 15.18
C THR A 124 18.22 1.76 14.61
N PHE A 125 18.92 2.16 13.55
CA PHE A 125 20.00 1.34 12.99
C PHE A 125 21.11 1.10 14.01
N THR A 126 21.51 2.13 14.74
CA THR A 126 22.54 2.02 15.79
C THR A 126 22.10 1.07 16.90
N ALA A 127 20.83 1.12 17.32
CA ALA A 127 20.26 0.24 18.34
C ALA A 127 20.25 -1.24 17.92
N VAL A 128 20.04 -1.51 16.63
CA VAL A 128 20.12 -2.85 16.03
C VAL A 128 21.58 -3.28 15.73
N GLY A 129 22.57 -2.42 16.01
CA GLY A 129 23.97 -2.72 15.73
C GLY A 129 24.34 -2.62 14.25
N LEU A 130 23.64 -1.77 13.49
CA LEU A 130 23.89 -1.48 12.08
C LEU A 130 24.43 -0.06 11.92
N ILE A 131 25.39 0.09 11.00
CA ILE A 131 25.90 1.38 10.52
C ILE A 131 25.27 1.65 9.16
N ALA A 132 24.60 2.80 9.03
CA ALA A 132 24.05 3.26 7.77
C ALA A 132 25.05 4.16 7.04
N THR A 133 25.54 3.69 5.89
CA THR A 133 26.40 4.52 5.02
C THR A 133 25.54 5.14 3.91
N PRO A 134 25.46 6.48 3.81
CA PRO A 134 24.66 7.13 2.79
C PRO A 134 25.29 6.96 1.40
N GLN A 135 24.56 6.33 0.48
CA GLN A 135 24.89 6.20 -0.93
C GLN A 135 23.70 6.69 -1.77
N LYS A 136 23.58 8.01 -1.92
CA LYS A 136 22.42 8.68 -2.57
C LYS A 136 21.91 7.91 -3.80
N PRO A 137 20.62 7.51 -3.87
CA PRO A 137 19.50 7.78 -2.95
C PRO A 137 19.27 6.71 -1.86
N ARG A 138 20.23 5.81 -1.64
CA ARG A 138 20.10 4.62 -0.78
C ARG A 138 20.94 4.76 0.49
N LEU A 139 20.56 4.00 1.51
CA LEU A 139 21.31 3.75 2.72
C LEU A 139 21.78 2.30 2.67
N ILE A 140 23.09 2.08 2.66
CA ILE A 140 23.66 0.74 2.76
C ILE A 140 23.82 0.43 4.24
N LEU A 141 23.18 -0.64 4.70
CA LEU A 141 23.28 -1.10 6.08
C LEU A 141 24.35 -2.18 6.18
N THR A 142 25.36 -1.90 6.99
CA THR A 142 26.45 -2.83 7.31
C THR A 142 26.48 -3.06 8.82
N PRO A 143 26.80 -4.27 9.32
CA PRO A 143 26.94 -4.51 10.74
C PRO A 143 27.99 -3.56 11.29
N SER A 144 27.65 -2.93 12.41
CA SER A 144 28.67 -2.39 13.27
C SER A 144 29.52 -3.58 13.69
N LEU A 145 30.75 -3.67 13.21
CA LEU A 145 31.74 -4.55 13.82
C LEU A 145 31.75 -4.13 15.28
N ALA A 146 31.07 -4.91 16.13
CA ALA A 146 31.14 -4.73 17.56
C ALA A 146 32.62 -4.59 17.83
N THR A 147 33.03 -3.44 18.35
CA THR A 147 34.41 -3.22 18.75
C THR A 147 34.62 -4.23 19.86
N SER A 148 34.97 -5.45 19.47
CA SER A 148 35.32 -6.54 20.36
C SER A 148 36.43 -5.92 21.20
N SER A 149 36.07 -5.62 22.44
CA SER A 149 36.88 -4.86 23.37
C SER A 149 38.33 -5.30 23.22
N GLN A 150 39.22 -4.32 23.08
CA GLN A 150 40.66 -4.46 23.13
C GLN A 150 41.09 -5.06 24.49
N GLU A 151 40.80 -6.34 24.70
CA GLU A 151 41.27 -7.17 25.81
C GLU A 151 41.82 -8.47 25.21
N SER A 152 42.87 -8.36 24.41
CA SER A 152 43.80 -9.47 24.22
C SER A 152 45.18 -8.95 23.89
N THR A 153 45.86 -8.49 24.93
CA THR A 153 47.32 -8.44 25.00
C THR A 153 47.84 -9.88 24.97
N GLY A 154 48.00 -10.46 23.78
CA GLY A 154 48.55 -11.80 23.58
C GLY A 154 49.33 -11.85 22.27
N ILE A 155 50.62 -11.50 22.32
CA ILE A 155 51.54 -11.52 21.19
C ILE A 155 51.76 -12.98 20.77
N THR A 156 51.18 -13.40 19.64
CA THR A 156 51.66 -14.58 18.91
C THR A 156 51.53 -14.31 17.41
N GLU A 157 52.67 -14.03 16.80
CA GLU A 157 52.86 -13.72 15.40
C GLU A 157 52.70 -15.00 14.57
N ALA A 158 51.56 -15.13 13.87
CA ALA A 158 51.29 -16.23 12.95
C ALA A 158 50.95 -15.69 11.55
N ALA A 159 51.43 -16.41 10.54
CA ALA A 159 51.51 -16.00 9.14
C ALA A 159 50.15 -15.64 8.49
N PRO A 160 50.13 -14.76 7.47
CA PRO A 160 48.90 -14.23 6.87
C PRO A 160 48.17 -15.33 6.10
N LYS A 161 46.98 -15.71 6.58
CA LYS A 161 46.06 -16.59 5.87
C LYS A 161 45.49 -15.84 4.64
N PRO A 162 45.54 -16.41 3.43
CA PRO A 162 45.05 -15.74 2.22
C PRO A 162 43.58 -15.34 2.38
N ALA A 163 43.30 -14.07 2.11
CA ALA A 163 41.98 -13.47 2.23
C ALA A 163 40.97 -14.25 1.38
N SER A 164 39.96 -14.85 2.03
CA SER A 164 38.82 -15.39 1.30
C SER A 164 38.15 -14.25 0.54
N PRO A 165 37.68 -14.49 -0.70
CA PRO A 165 37.00 -13.48 -1.50
C PRO A 165 35.86 -12.88 -0.68
N ALA A 166 35.82 -11.55 -0.63
CA ALA A 166 34.83 -10.77 0.10
C ALA A 166 33.43 -11.26 -0.30
N THR A 167 32.85 -12.10 0.55
CA THR A 167 31.46 -12.50 0.42
C THR A 167 30.71 -11.20 0.69
N ASP A 168 29.98 -10.69 -0.30
CA ASP A 168 29.36 -9.37 -0.26
C ASP A 168 28.24 -9.37 0.80
N HIS A 169 28.63 -9.21 2.06
CA HIS A 169 27.77 -9.24 3.23
C HIS A 169 27.12 -7.86 3.44
N ARG A 170 26.42 -7.32 2.44
CA ARG A 170 25.55 -6.15 2.65
C ARG A 170 24.28 -6.64 3.34
N TYR A 171 23.94 -6.09 4.51
CA TYR A 171 22.85 -6.64 5.34
C TYR A 171 21.48 -6.03 5.03
N ALA A 172 21.41 -4.92 4.30
CA ALA A 172 20.25 -4.46 3.52
C ALA A 172 20.60 -3.17 2.75
N GLU A 173 19.86 -2.89 1.67
CA GLU A 173 19.76 -1.55 1.08
C GLU A 173 18.38 -0.98 1.37
N VAL A 174 18.33 0.24 1.92
CA VAL A 174 17.07 0.93 2.22
C VAL A 174 17.06 2.27 1.53
N SER A 175 16.02 2.55 0.74
CA SER A 175 15.76 3.91 0.27
C SER A 175 14.57 4.51 1.01
N VAL A 176 14.70 5.79 1.36
CA VAL A 176 13.70 6.52 2.16
C VAL A 176 13.02 7.53 1.26
N GLU A 177 11.73 7.35 1.05
CA GLU A 177 10.89 8.30 0.32
C GLU A 177 9.97 9.02 1.30
N THR A 178 10.02 10.35 1.31
CA THR A 178 9.23 11.16 2.24
C THR A 178 8.14 11.92 1.49
N PHE A 179 6.95 11.99 2.09
CA PHE A 179 5.82 12.75 1.57
C PHE A 179 5.25 13.63 2.68
N ALA A 180 5.84 14.82 2.83
CA ALA A 180 5.58 15.74 3.94
C ALA A 180 4.09 16.15 4.04
N ALA A 181 3.40 16.31 2.91
CA ALA A 181 1.99 16.71 2.88
C ALA A 181 1.04 15.72 3.59
N MET A 182 1.44 14.45 3.73
CA MET A 182 0.67 13.41 4.43
C MET A 182 1.36 12.93 5.70
N CYS A 183 2.44 13.59 6.12
CA CYS A 183 3.25 13.15 7.27
C CYS A 183 3.65 11.67 7.14
N HIS A 184 4.03 11.27 5.92
CA HIS A 184 4.19 9.88 5.53
C HIS A 184 5.60 9.61 5.04
N VAL A 185 6.15 8.46 5.44
CA VAL A 185 7.45 7.97 4.96
C VAL A 185 7.31 6.54 4.48
N THR A 186 7.90 6.25 3.32
CA THR A 186 8.01 4.90 2.77
C THR A 186 9.48 4.47 2.81
N LEU A 187 9.72 3.31 3.41
CA LEU A 187 10.98 2.59 3.31
C LEU A 187 10.83 1.58 2.16
N HIS A 188 11.69 1.68 1.15
CA HIS A 188 11.80 0.65 0.11
C HIS A 188 13.02 -0.22 0.44
N TRP A 189 12.76 -1.51 0.59
CA TRP A 189 13.76 -2.49 0.96
C TRP A 189 14.28 -3.21 -0.29
N ASP A 190 15.58 -3.12 -0.52
CA ASP A 190 16.33 -3.75 -1.60
C ASP A 190 17.42 -4.64 -0.99
N ASN A 191 17.77 -5.77 -1.64
CA ASN A 191 18.88 -6.65 -1.24
C ASN A 191 19.00 -6.91 0.28
N TYR A 192 17.89 -7.32 0.92
CA TYR A 192 17.81 -7.46 2.37
C TYR A 192 17.49 -8.89 2.81
N LEU A 193 17.88 -9.23 4.04
CA LEU A 193 17.42 -10.43 4.74
C LEU A 193 16.11 -10.12 5.48
N PRO A 194 15.05 -10.94 5.35
CA PRO A 194 13.76 -10.72 6.02
C PRO A 194 13.87 -10.52 7.53
N GLU A 195 14.80 -11.21 8.18
CA GLU A 195 15.06 -11.13 9.61
C GLU A 195 15.56 -9.73 10.01
N VAL A 196 16.52 -9.18 9.25
CA VAL A 196 17.07 -7.83 9.47
C VAL A 196 15.99 -6.76 9.30
N ARG A 197 15.14 -6.89 8.26
CA ARG A 197 14.00 -5.99 8.08
C ARG A 197 13.07 -6.05 9.29
N HIS A 198 12.72 -7.25 9.75
CA HIS A 198 11.81 -7.42 10.87
C HIS A 198 12.35 -6.82 12.16
N GLU A 199 13.64 -7.03 12.45
CA GLU A 199 14.32 -6.46 13.62
C GLU A 199 14.33 -4.93 13.58
N ILE A 200 14.68 -4.34 12.42
CA ILE A 200 14.63 -2.88 12.23
C ILE A 200 13.20 -2.35 12.39
N GLU A 201 12.19 -2.99 11.80
CA GLU A 201 10.80 -2.54 11.92
C GLU A 201 10.29 -2.61 13.36
N GLN A 202 10.65 -3.65 14.11
CA GLN A 202 10.31 -3.76 15.53
C GLN A 202 10.96 -2.65 16.35
N GLU A 203 12.25 -2.38 16.16
CA GLU A 203 12.96 -1.35 16.91
C GLU A 203 12.50 0.07 16.50
N LEU A 204 12.21 0.25 15.21
CA LEU A 204 11.64 1.49 14.69
C LEU A 204 10.27 1.75 15.31
N GLN A 205 9.42 0.73 15.44
CA GLN A 205 8.13 0.85 16.09
C GLN A 205 8.28 1.31 17.56
N LYS A 206 9.19 0.71 18.33
CA LYS A 206 9.46 1.13 19.72
C LYS A 206 9.89 2.59 19.81
N THR A 207 10.80 3.01 18.93
CA THR A 207 11.34 4.37 18.92
C THR A 207 10.27 5.39 18.51
N LEU A 208 9.42 5.04 17.53
CA LEU A 208 8.32 5.88 17.06
C LEU A 208 7.19 6.02 18.09
N GLU A 209 6.96 5.04 18.96
CA GLU A 209 5.96 5.13 20.03
C GLU A 209 6.27 6.23 21.06
N LEU A 210 7.54 6.64 21.16
CA LEU A 210 8.01 7.74 22.02
C LEU A 210 7.99 9.10 21.31
N ALA A 211 7.84 9.14 19.99
CA ALA A 211 7.83 10.38 19.22
C ALA A 211 6.54 11.17 19.46
N ALA A 212 6.66 12.50 19.54
CA ALA A 212 5.51 13.36 19.74
C ALA A 212 4.54 13.28 18.54
N PRO A 213 3.21 13.32 18.77
CA PRO A 213 2.24 13.41 17.70
C PRO A 213 2.45 14.67 16.86
N MET A 214 2.28 14.54 15.54
CA MET A 214 2.19 15.67 14.64
C MET A 214 0.77 15.74 14.07
N GLU A 215 0.21 16.96 14.02
CA GLU A 215 -1.09 17.17 13.36
C GLU A 215 -0.94 16.97 11.86
N ASN A 216 -1.71 16.04 11.31
CA ASN A 216 -1.67 15.71 9.90
C ASN A 216 -2.83 16.41 9.15
N PRO A 217 -2.57 17.41 8.29
CA PRO A 217 -3.62 18.12 7.59
C PRO A 217 -4.42 17.21 6.63
N ALA A 218 -3.80 16.14 6.10
CA ALA A 218 -4.47 15.22 5.19
C ALA A 218 -5.64 14.47 5.83
N ALA A 219 -5.62 14.30 7.16
CA ALA A 219 -6.72 13.71 7.91
C ALA A 219 -8.06 14.46 7.68
N GLY A 220 -8.01 15.79 7.70
CA GLY A 220 -9.18 16.64 7.47
C GLY A 220 -9.70 16.53 6.04
N TRP A 221 -8.79 16.43 5.06
CA TRP A 221 -9.14 16.24 3.65
C TRP A 221 -9.85 14.90 3.42
N PHE A 222 -9.28 13.79 3.89
CA PHE A 222 -9.91 12.47 3.74
C PHE A 222 -11.25 12.36 4.44
N LEU A 223 -11.38 12.96 5.62
CA LEU A 223 -12.66 12.99 6.33
C LEU A 223 -13.72 13.79 5.58
N SER A 224 -13.34 14.93 5.00
CA SER A 224 -14.25 15.77 4.20
C SER A 224 -14.71 15.07 2.93
N ILE A 225 -13.78 14.43 2.21
CA ILE A 225 -14.10 13.64 1.00
C ILE A 225 -15.01 12.47 1.36
N SER A 226 -14.69 11.73 2.41
CA SER A 226 -15.50 10.61 2.88
C SER A 226 -16.91 11.07 3.28
N GLY A 227 -17.03 12.16 4.03
CA GLY A 227 -18.31 12.75 4.40
C GLY A 227 -19.14 13.19 3.20
N LEU A 228 -18.51 13.80 2.19
CA LEU A 228 -19.19 14.18 0.94
C LEU A 228 -19.70 12.95 0.19
N ILE A 229 -18.90 11.89 0.09
CA ILE A 229 -19.29 10.63 -0.56
C ILE A 229 -20.49 10.02 0.18
N PHE A 230 -20.42 9.86 1.50
CA PHE A 230 -21.53 9.30 2.28
C PHE A 230 -22.79 10.17 2.23
N GLY A 231 -22.63 11.50 2.18
CA GLY A 231 -23.74 12.43 1.98
C GLY A 231 -24.44 12.20 0.64
N VAL A 232 -23.68 12.10 -0.46
CA VAL A 232 -24.22 11.79 -1.80
C VAL A 232 -24.91 10.44 -1.81
N LEU A 233 -24.30 9.40 -1.23
CA LEU A 233 -24.90 8.06 -1.13
C LEU A 233 -26.23 8.09 -0.37
N THR A 234 -26.28 8.81 0.75
CA THR A 234 -27.50 8.97 1.55
C THR A 234 -28.60 9.65 0.73
N MET A 235 -28.27 10.73 0.01
CA MET A 235 -29.24 11.43 -0.85
C MET A 235 -29.77 10.54 -1.97
N ILE A 236 -28.93 9.72 -2.58
CA ILE A 236 -29.35 8.75 -3.61
C ILE A 236 -30.33 7.74 -3.02
N VAL A 237 -30.03 7.16 -1.86
CA VAL A 237 -30.90 6.18 -1.19
C VAL A 237 -32.24 6.80 -0.83
N LEU A 238 -32.24 8.01 -0.26
CA LEU A 238 -33.48 8.74 0.08
C LEU A 238 -34.31 9.06 -1.17
N ALA A 239 -33.69 9.50 -2.27
CA ALA A 239 -34.37 9.76 -3.52
C ALA A 239 -35.03 8.50 -4.10
N VAL A 240 -34.33 7.36 -4.09
CA VAL A 240 -34.89 6.07 -4.52
C VAL A 240 -36.05 5.64 -3.63
N ALA A 241 -35.89 5.74 -2.30
CA ALA A 241 -36.96 5.42 -1.36
C ALA A 241 -38.21 6.29 -1.61
N PHE A 242 -38.02 7.60 -1.79
CA PHE A 242 -39.12 8.52 -2.10
C PHE A 242 -39.84 8.13 -3.39
N LEU A 243 -39.12 7.83 -4.47
CA LEU A 243 -39.72 7.38 -5.74
C LEU A 243 -40.50 6.06 -5.60
N VAL A 244 -40.04 5.15 -4.74
CA VAL A 244 -40.71 3.87 -4.50
C VAL A 244 -41.99 4.05 -3.67
N PHE A 245 -41.96 4.88 -2.62
CA PHE A 245 -43.10 5.08 -1.73
C PHE A 245 -44.13 6.09 -2.26
N PHE A 246 -43.72 7.01 -3.12
CA PHE A 246 -44.58 8.04 -3.73
C PHE A 246 -44.53 7.98 -5.26
N PRO A 247 -45.02 6.88 -5.87
CA PRO A 247 -45.07 6.78 -7.33
C PRO A 247 -45.98 7.89 -7.88
N ARG A 248 -45.50 8.62 -8.90
CA ARG A 248 -46.33 9.59 -9.64
C ARG A 248 -47.53 8.84 -10.22
N ARG A 249 -48.72 9.13 -9.70
CA ARG A 249 -50.00 8.68 -10.28
C ARG A 249 -50.36 9.53 -11.49
#